data_AF-A0A6S7HSU9-F1
#
_entry.id   AF-A0A6S7HSU9-F1
#
_cell.length_a   1.000
_cell.length_b   1.000
_cell.length_c   1.000
_cell.angle_alpha   90.00
_cell.angle_beta   90.00
_cell.angle_gamma   90.00
#
_symmetry.space_group_name_H-M   'P 1'
#
loop_
_entity.id
_entity.type
_entity.pdbx_description
1 polymer ?
#
loop_
_entity_poly.entity_id
_entity_poly.type
_entity_poly.pdbx_seq_one_letter_code
_entity_poly.pdbx_strand_id
1 'polypeptide(L)'
;MIDPVHEIVQCLLPSNAVALKPRSLRSICQKLPYLKDTIDLNKLDMEWRQHALEPKAKPELHWDEYWLNIRDTTTPTGEAKYPLLMAFAKMRMKNEHLTAASLKVHKGMLELASKMKSYATDEETKELRK
;
A
#
# COMPACT_ATOMS: atom_id res chain seq x y z
N MET A 1 10.83 1.66 12.70
CA MET A 1 10.84 0.70 11.57
C MET A 1 9.54 0.90 10.81
N ILE A 2 9.61 1.10 9.49
CA ILE A 2 8.40 1.14 8.65
C ILE A 2 7.93 -0.31 8.52
N ASP A 3 6.65 -0.53 8.76
CA ASP A 3 6.04 -1.84 8.63
C ASP A 3 6.09 -2.30 7.15
N PRO A 4 6.56 -3.52 6.84
CA PRO A 4 6.70 -3.98 5.45
C PRO A 4 5.37 -4.07 4.70
N VAL A 5 4.24 -4.23 5.40
CA VAL A 5 2.90 -4.18 4.79
C VAL A 5 2.55 -2.75 4.41
N HIS A 6 2.90 -1.77 5.25
CA HIS A 6 2.77 -0.35 4.89
C HIS A 6 3.63 0.02 3.68
N GLU A 7 4.87 -0.50 3.57
CA GLU A 7 5.70 -0.33 2.37
C GLU A 7 4.98 -0.87 1.13
N ILE A 8 4.43 -2.09 1.17
CA ILE A 8 3.67 -2.69 0.06
C ILE A 8 2.49 -1.80 -0.37
N VAL A 9 1.73 -1.27 0.59
CA VAL A 9 0.59 -0.40 0.27
C VAL A 9 1.05 0.86 -0.45
N GLN A 10 2.15 1.47 0.00
CA GLN A 10 2.73 2.63 -0.69
C GLN A 10 3.18 2.27 -2.11
N CYS A 11 3.75 1.08 -2.33
CA CYS A 11 4.15 0.63 -3.67
C CYS A 11 2.97 0.63 -4.63
N LEU A 12 1.89 -0.02 -4.20
CA LEU A 12 0.74 -0.29 -5.03
C LEU A 12 -0.12 0.96 -5.30
N LEU A 13 0.24 2.13 -4.75
CA LEU A 13 -0.41 3.38 -5.14
C LEU A 13 -0.18 3.63 -6.63
N PRO A 14 -1.20 4.08 -7.40
CA PRO A 14 -1.09 4.28 -8.85
C PRO A 14 0.15 5.08 -9.28
N SER A 15 0.41 6.21 -8.62
CA SER A 15 1.57 7.07 -8.86
C SER A 15 2.91 6.36 -8.66
N ASN A 16 2.98 5.48 -7.67
CA ASN A 16 4.18 4.71 -7.35
C ASN A 16 4.31 3.45 -8.23
N ALA A 17 3.19 2.83 -8.59
CA ALA A 17 3.15 1.65 -9.42
C ALA A 17 3.59 1.93 -10.85
N VAL A 18 3.15 3.06 -11.43
CA VAL A 18 3.66 3.54 -12.73
C VAL A 18 5.13 3.94 -12.63
N ALA A 19 5.53 4.60 -11.55
CA ALA A 19 6.91 5.06 -11.38
C ALA A 19 7.91 3.97 -10.95
N LEU A 20 7.45 2.71 -10.76
CA LEU A 20 8.24 1.63 -10.15
C LEU A 20 8.91 2.10 -8.85
N LYS A 21 8.12 2.69 -7.95
CA LYS A 21 8.56 3.11 -6.62
C LYS A 21 7.94 2.20 -5.58
N PRO A 22 8.70 1.26 -5.01
CA PRO A 22 10.10 0.95 -5.24
C PRO A 22 10.32 0.08 -6.48
N ARG A 23 11.58 0.03 -6.94
CA ARG A 23 11.99 -0.61 -8.19
C ARG A 23 11.74 -2.12 -8.23
N SER A 24 11.49 -2.75 -7.08
CA SER A 24 11.24 -4.18 -6.97
C SER A 24 10.26 -4.47 -5.84
N LEU A 25 9.14 -5.08 -6.19
CA LEU A 25 8.16 -5.59 -5.24
C LEU A 25 8.72 -6.80 -4.48
N ARG A 26 9.58 -7.60 -5.14
CA ARG A 26 10.28 -8.74 -4.53
C ARG A 26 11.12 -8.31 -3.32
N SER A 27 11.87 -7.21 -3.41
CA SER A 27 12.73 -6.75 -2.31
C SER A 27 11.96 -6.47 -1.03
N ILE A 28 10.69 -6.04 -1.12
CA ILE A 28 9.84 -5.84 0.05
C ILE A 28 9.22 -7.15 0.49
N CYS A 29 8.68 -7.93 -0.45
CA CYS A 29 8.05 -9.21 -0.15
C CYS A 29 9.04 -10.21 0.50
N GLN A 30 10.34 -10.10 0.21
CA GLN A 30 11.39 -10.91 0.86
C GLN A 30 11.51 -10.66 2.37
N LYS A 31 11.08 -9.50 2.86
CA LYS A 31 11.02 -9.16 4.29
C LYS A 31 9.84 -9.85 5.00
N LEU A 32 8.90 -10.44 4.24
CA LEU A 32 7.70 -11.10 4.74
C LEU A 32 7.82 -12.63 4.55
N PRO A 33 8.16 -13.39 5.60
CA PRO A 33 8.45 -14.82 5.47
C PRO A 33 7.26 -15.64 4.96
N TYR A 34 6.02 -15.29 5.34
CA TYR A 34 4.81 -16.00 4.93
C TYR A 34 4.48 -15.90 3.43
N LEU A 35 5.06 -14.92 2.70
CA LEU A 35 4.82 -14.78 1.26
C LEU A 35 5.70 -15.68 0.41
N LYS A 36 6.86 -16.12 0.93
CA LYS A 36 7.86 -16.89 0.16
C LYS A 36 7.34 -18.25 -0.28
N ASP A 37 6.51 -18.88 0.54
CA ASP A 37 5.95 -20.20 0.26
C ASP A 37 4.59 -20.12 -0.46
N THR A 38 4.00 -18.93 -0.55
CA THR A 38 2.65 -18.72 -1.09
C THR A 38 2.66 -18.18 -2.52
N ILE A 39 3.67 -17.38 -2.88
CA ILE A 39 3.72 -16.67 -4.17
C ILE A 39 5.13 -16.74 -4.75
N ASP A 40 5.23 -17.01 -6.06
CA ASP A 40 6.48 -16.84 -6.80
C ASP A 40 6.85 -15.35 -6.88
N LEU A 41 7.79 -14.94 -6.02
CA LEU A 41 8.25 -13.56 -5.92
C LEU A 41 8.98 -13.06 -7.18
N ASN A 42 9.59 -13.96 -7.97
CA ASN A 42 10.26 -13.57 -9.21
C ASN A 42 9.23 -13.22 -10.27
N LYS A 43 8.21 -14.07 -10.42
CA LYS A 43 7.12 -13.85 -11.36
C LYS A 43 6.29 -12.63 -10.98
N LEU A 44 6.04 -12.41 -9.68
CA LEU A 44 5.39 -11.19 -9.17
C LEU A 44 6.17 -9.91 -9.52
N ASP A 45 7.50 -9.91 -9.35
CA ASP A 45 8.34 -8.75 -9.69
C ASP A 45 8.39 -8.50 -11.20
N MET A 46 8.33 -9.55 -12.00
CA MET A 46 8.25 -9.44 -13.45
C MET A 46 6.93 -8.79 -13.88
N GLU A 47 5.80 -9.28 -13.38
CA GLU A 47 4.48 -8.71 -13.65
C GLU A 47 4.41 -7.24 -13.21
N TRP A 48 4.99 -6.90 -12.05
CA TRP A 48 5.11 -5.52 -11.54
C TRP A 48 5.78 -4.58 -12.55
N ARG A 49 6.95 -4.98 -13.08
CA ARG A 49 7.70 -4.20 -14.06
C ARG A 49 7.00 -4.10 -15.40
N GLN A 50 6.40 -5.20 -15.85
CA GLN A 50 5.68 -5.23 -17.13
C GLN A 50 4.44 -4.34 -17.10
N HIS A 51 3.71 -4.34 -16.00
CA HIS A 51 2.56 -3.46 -15.80
C HIS A 51 2.98 -1.98 -15.85
N ALA A 52 4.09 -1.59 -15.21
CA ALA A 52 4.53 -0.19 -15.19
C ALA A 52 4.96 0.33 -16.57
N LEU A 53 5.30 -0.57 -17.50
CA LEU A 53 5.63 -0.24 -18.89
C LEU A 53 4.39 -0.11 -19.78
N GLU A 54 3.18 -0.36 -19.27
CA GLU A 54 1.97 -0.28 -20.09
C GLU A 54 1.47 1.16 -20.31
N PRO A 55 1.10 1.50 -21.55
CA PRO A 55 0.54 2.81 -21.88
C PRO A 55 -0.87 3.06 -21.30
N LYS A 56 -1.52 2.04 -20.72
CA LYS A 56 -2.86 2.13 -20.13
C LYS A 56 -2.87 2.45 -18.63
N ALA A 57 -1.72 2.38 -17.96
CA ALA A 57 -1.64 2.67 -16.54
C ALA A 57 -1.76 4.19 -16.33
N LYS A 58 -2.93 4.63 -15.84
CA LYS A 58 -3.25 6.04 -15.58
C LYS A 58 -3.03 6.36 -14.09
N PRO A 59 -1.89 6.97 -13.70
CA PRO A 59 -1.57 7.20 -12.30
C PRO A 59 -2.51 8.20 -11.61
N GLU A 60 -3.30 8.96 -12.37
CA GLU A 60 -4.31 9.88 -11.87
C GLU A 60 -5.59 9.21 -11.36
N LEU A 61 -5.77 7.91 -11.63
CA LEU A 61 -6.96 7.17 -11.18
C LEU A 61 -6.93 6.91 -9.67
N HIS A 62 -8.13 6.79 -9.08
CA HIS A 62 -8.26 6.25 -7.73
C HIS A 62 -7.77 4.80 -7.69
N TRP A 63 -7.29 4.35 -6.52
CA TRP A 63 -6.73 3.00 -6.32
C TRP A 63 -7.59 1.89 -6.93
N ASP A 64 -8.89 1.88 -6.63
CA ASP A 64 -9.78 0.82 -7.08
C ASP A 64 -9.94 0.83 -8.60
N GLU A 65 -10.14 2.01 -9.19
CA GLU A 65 -10.27 2.18 -10.64
C GLU A 65 -8.99 1.79 -11.37
N TYR A 66 -7.84 2.13 -10.80
CA TYR A 66 -6.53 1.77 -11.33
C TYR A 66 -6.35 0.25 -11.40
N TRP A 67 -6.55 -0.44 -10.27
CA TRP A 67 -6.36 -1.88 -10.21
C TRP A 67 -7.47 -2.67 -10.93
N LEU A 68 -8.67 -2.10 -11.08
CA LEU A 68 -9.72 -2.65 -11.96
C LEU A 68 -9.30 -2.62 -13.43
N ASN A 69 -8.73 -1.51 -13.91
CA ASN A 69 -8.25 -1.40 -15.29
C ASN A 69 -7.12 -2.41 -15.60
N ILE A 70 -6.22 -2.62 -14.65
CA ILE A 70 -5.13 -3.60 -14.82
C ILE A 70 -5.66 -5.03 -14.77
N ARG A 71 -6.64 -5.30 -13.91
CA ARG A 71 -7.30 -6.61 -13.82
C ARG A 71 -7.97 -6.99 -15.14
N ASP A 72 -8.61 -6.03 -15.79
CA ASP A 72 -9.33 -6.26 -17.04
C ASP A 72 -8.39 -6.29 -18.25
N THR A 73 -7.08 -6.15 -18.03
CA THR A 73 -6.06 -6.33 -19.07
C THR A 73 -5.78 -7.81 -19.29
N THR A 74 -6.16 -8.30 -20.48
CA THR A 74 -5.93 -9.69 -20.89
C THR A 74 -4.87 -9.80 -21.98
N THR A 75 -4.27 -10.98 -22.08
CA THR A 75 -3.45 -11.38 -23.23
C THR A 75 -4.34 -11.54 -24.48
N PRO A 76 -3.75 -11.66 -25.69
CA PRO A 76 -4.50 -11.99 -26.91
C PRO A 76 -5.24 -13.33 -26.83
N THR A 77 -4.83 -14.23 -25.93
CA THR A 77 -5.49 -15.53 -25.66
C THR A 77 -6.69 -15.41 -24.71
N GLY A 78 -6.97 -14.21 -24.17
CA GLY A 78 -8.06 -13.97 -23.22
C GLY A 78 -7.70 -14.27 -21.76
N GLU A 79 -6.44 -14.60 -21.47
CA GLU A 79 -5.98 -14.88 -20.11
C GLU A 79 -5.63 -13.57 -19.38
N ALA A 80 -5.74 -13.56 -18.05
CA ALA A 80 -5.32 -12.41 -17.25
C ALA A 80 -3.82 -12.13 -17.47
N LYS A 81 -3.46 -10.89 -17.82
CA LYS A 81 -2.08 -10.54 -18.14
C LYS A 81 -1.16 -10.51 -16.91
N TYR A 82 -1.71 -10.17 -15.74
CA TYR A 82 -0.96 -10.00 -14.49
C TYR A 82 -1.62 -10.75 -13.31
N PRO A 83 -1.73 -12.09 -13.38
CA PRO A 83 -2.51 -12.86 -12.41
C PRO A 83 -1.96 -12.79 -10.98
N LEU A 84 -0.63 -12.82 -10.80
CA LEU A 84 -0.02 -12.77 -9.47
C LEU A 84 -0.07 -11.37 -8.89
N LEU A 85 0.18 -10.34 -9.70
CA LEU A 85 0.06 -8.95 -9.29
C LEU A 85 -1.37 -8.62 -8.86
N MET A 86 -2.38 -9.12 -9.58
CA MET A 86 -3.79 -8.94 -9.21
C MET A 86 -4.16 -9.71 -7.95
N ALA A 87 -3.67 -10.94 -7.77
CA ALA A 87 -3.87 -11.69 -6.54
C ALA A 87 -3.26 -10.94 -5.33
N PHE A 88 -2.09 -10.35 -5.54
CA PHE A 88 -1.37 -9.57 -4.53
C PHE A 88 -2.09 -8.27 -4.17
N ALA A 89 -2.54 -7.50 -5.17
CA ALA A 89 -3.35 -6.29 -4.95
C ALA A 89 -4.70 -6.61 -4.28
N LYS A 90 -5.34 -7.72 -4.63
CA LYS A 90 -6.59 -8.19 -4.00
C LYS A 90 -6.41 -8.63 -2.55
N MET A 91 -5.26 -9.21 -2.17
CA MET A 91 -4.98 -9.51 -0.76
C MET A 91 -5.02 -8.25 0.10
N ARG A 92 -4.63 -7.08 -0.44
CA ARG A 92 -4.79 -5.79 0.22
C ARG A 92 -6.27 -5.40 0.33
N MET A 93 -7.06 -5.53 -0.74
CA MET A 93 -8.52 -5.25 -0.71
C MET A 93 -9.25 -6.11 0.34
N LYS A 94 -8.89 -7.39 0.49
CA LYS A 94 -9.49 -8.25 1.54
C LYS A 94 -8.99 -7.93 2.95
N ASN A 95 -7.73 -7.51 3.09
CA ASN A 95 -7.20 -6.98 4.34
C ASN A 95 -7.65 -5.53 4.61
N GLU A 96 -8.40 -4.90 3.70
CA GLU A 96 -8.89 -3.54 3.91
C GLU A 96 -9.93 -3.44 5.02
N HIS A 97 -10.59 -4.56 5.33
CA HIS A 97 -11.38 -4.73 6.55
C HIS A 97 -10.54 -4.67 7.84
N LEU A 98 -9.24 -4.98 7.76
CA LEU A 98 -8.28 -4.82 8.87
C LEU A 98 -7.61 -3.42 8.83
N THR A 99 -7.39 -2.82 7.65
CA THR A 99 -6.85 -1.45 7.58
C THR A 99 -7.88 -0.36 7.87
N ALA A 100 -9.18 -0.57 7.67
CA ALA A 100 -10.22 0.36 8.15
C ALA A 100 -10.23 0.44 9.69
N ALA A 101 -9.92 -0.67 10.37
CA ALA A 101 -9.68 -0.69 11.81
C ALA A 101 -8.34 -0.01 12.16
N SER A 102 -7.24 -0.30 11.45
CA SER A 102 -5.93 0.34 11.71
C SER A 102 -5.88 1.83 11.39
N LEU A 103 -6.60 2.32 10.38
CA LEU A 103 -6.72 3.75 10.06
C LEU A 103 -7.55 4.49 11.12
N LYS A 104 -8.61 3.86 11.66
CA LYS A 104 -9.33 4.40 12.82
C LYS A 104 -8.45 4.48 14.07
N VAL A 105 -7.62 3.46 14.33
CA VAL A 105 -6.65 3.47 15.44
C VAL A 105 -5.61 4.56 15.26
N HIS A 106 -5.08 4.75 14.04
CA HIS A 106 -4.08 5.78 13.77
C HIS A 106 -4.65 7.20 13.89
N LYS A 107 -5.89 7.41 13.43
CA LYS A 107 -6.61 8.68 13.61
C LYS A 107 -6.91 8.95 15.09
N GLY A 108 -7.34 7.94 15.83
CA GLY A 108 -7.57 8.03 17.28
C GLY A 108 -6.28 8.33 18.07
N MET A 109 -5.14 7.73 17.69
CA MET A 109 -3.84 8.03 18.29
C MET A 109 -3.34 9.44 17.95
N LEU A 110 -3.56 9.92 16.73
CA LEU A 110 -3.23 11.30 16.33
C LEU A 110 -4.08 12.35 17.04
N GLU A 111 -5.38 12.07 17.27
CA GLU A 111 -6.25 12.92 18.08
C GLU A 111 -5.86 12.90 19.57
N LEU A 112 -5.47 11.73 20.10
CA LEU A 112 -4.98 11.60 21.48
C LEU A 112 -3.66 12.37 21.67
N ALA A 113 -2.70 12.22 20.74
CA ALA A 113 -1.43 12.94 20.78
C ALA A 113 -1.62 14.46 20.65
N SER A 114 -2.60 14.91 19.86
CA SER A 114 -2.95 16.34 19.76
C SER A 114 -3.59 16.87 21.04
N LYS A 115 -4.46 16.08 21.70
CA LYS A 115 -5.00 16.44 23.02
C LYS A 115 -3.93 16.48 24.09
N MET A 116 -3.01 15.52 24.16
CA MET A 116 -1.94 15.50 25.15
C MET A 116 -0.98 16.70 25.00
N LYS A 117 -0.71 17.17 23.77
CA LYS A 117 0.03 18.41 23.55
C LYS A 117 -0.71 19.65 24.08
N SER A 118 -2.04 19.67 24.02
CA SER A 118 -2.84 20.77 24.55
C SER A 118 -2.84 20.82 26.08
N TYR A 119 -2.77 19.68 26.76
CA TYR A 119 -2.70 19.62 28.23
C TYR A 119 -1.31 20.02 28.76
N ALA A 120 -0.23 19.68 28.05
CA ALA A 120 1.13 20.08 28.45
C ALA A 120 1.33 21.61 28.43
N THR A 121 0.68 22.34 27.52
CA THR A 121 0.76 23.82 27.50
C THR A 121 -0.06 24.52 28.59
N ASP A 122 -1.06 23.87 29.17
CA ASP A 122 -1.94 24.48 30.18
C ASP A 122 -1.35 24.36 31.61
N GLU A 123 -0.57 23.30 31.88
CA GLU A 123 0.13 23.15 33.17
C GLU A 123 1.38 24.05 33.28
N GLU A 124 2.15 24.23 32.20
CA GLU A 124 3.32 25.15 32.21
C GLU A 124 2.91 26.63 32.33
N THR A 125 1.70 27.01 31.91
CA THR A 125 1.23 28.41 32.02
C THR A 125 0.60 28.76 33.38
N LYS A 126 0.38 27.76 34.25
CA LYS A 126 -0.11 27.98 35.63
C LYS A 126 1.00 28.17 36.66
N GLU A 127 2.19 27.59 36.46
CA GLU A 127 3.32 27.77 37.38
C GLU A 127 4.10 29.08 37.15
N LEU A 128 3.96 29.72 35.98
CA LEU A 128 4.58 31.02 35.66
C LEU A 128 3.76 32.25 36.12
N ARG A 129 2.65 32.06 36.85
CA ARG A 129 1.79 33.13 37.40
C ARG A 129 1.62 33.08 38.93
N LYS A 130 2.53 32.45 39.66
CA LYS A 130 2.60 32.58 41.12
C LYS A 130 3.73 33.51 41.53
#